data_AF-A0A959F1C7-F1
#
_entry.id   AF-A0A959F1C7-F1
#
_cell.length_a   1.000
_cell.length_b   1.000
_cell.length_c   1.000
_cell.angle_alpha   90.00
_cell.angle_beta   90.00
_cell.angle_gamma   90.00
#
_symmetry.space_group_name_H-M   'P 1'
#
loop_
_entity.id
_entity.type
_entity.pdbx_description
1 polymer ?
#
loop_
_entity_poly.entity_id
_entity_poly.type
_entity_poly.pdbx_seq_one_letter_code
_entity_poly.pdbx_strand_id
1 'polypeptide(L)'
;ELALNAGGEYTVTPMVDEDADNGVTTYDLVLITRHILGGDLLDSPYQMIAADANKSGTVTTLDMVDIRKVILQIVDNFPNNTSWRFVDADHVFAQPQNPWSNGGFPEVINYNNLTADDLAADFVGVKIGDVNGTAQANSQAGAEDRNATGSLLLQLDDRELQAGQTYELTFTAREAAVIGYQFTLNFDTEALELLDVVDGLANAENFGLTLLEQGAITTSWNEASVRSLREGEELFGLVFQAKSDATLSNLLWIDSRYTAAEAYGADSERLDVQLTFGEVLATPQFALYQNTPNPFRQQTVIGFYLPEAGQASLTITDATGKVVKVITGEYSSGYHQIRINDLEVPTGVLYYQLQSGNYTATRKMVLMN
;
A
#
# COMPACT_ATOMS: atom_id res chain seq x y z
N GLU A 1 -5.02 31.73 23.67
CA GLU A 1 -5.51 32.25 22.38
C GLU A 1 -4.55 33.33 21.90
N LEU A 2 -4.07 33.21 20.67
CA LEU A 2 -3.28 34.26 20.01
C LEU A 2 -4.27 35.27 19.43
N ALA A 3 -4.34 36.47 19.99
CA ALA A 3 -5.13 37.56 19.43
C ALA A 3 -4.26 38.35 18.43
N LEU A 4 -4.74 38.50 17.20
CA LEU A 4 -4.11 39.33 16.18
C LEU A 4 -4.51 40.80 16.38
N ASN A 5 -3.61 41.73 16.07
CA ASN A 5 -3.86 43.16 16.22
C ASN A 5 -4.57 43.71 14.98
N ALA A 6 -5.63 44.48 15.20
CA ALA A 6 -6.25 45.26 14.14
C ALA A 6 -5.24 46.24 13.53
N GLY A 7 -5.28 46.42 12.21
CA GLY A 7 -4.32 47.25 11.48
C GLY A 7 -3.03 46.52 11.06
N GLY A 8 -2.84 45.27 11.48
CA GLY A 8 -1.63 44.50 11.22
C GLY A 8 -1.58 43.86 9.83
N GLU A 9 -0.37 43.51 9.42
CA GLU A 9 -0.08 42.68 8.25
C GLU A 9 0.13 41.22 8.69
N TYR A 10 -0.58 40.29 8.05
CA TYR A 10 -0.57 38.87 8.40
C TYR A 10 -0.51 38.00 7.14
N THR A 11 0.13 36.85 7.27
CA THR A 11 0.14 35.80 6.25
C THR A 11 -0.38 34.51 6.85
N VAL A 12 -1.33 33.87 6.17
CA VAL A 12 -1.83 32.54 6.52
C VAL A 12 -1.21 31.54 5.55
N THR A 13 -0.47 30.58 6.11
CA THR A 13 0.21 29.51 5.37
C THR A 13 -0.21 28.16 5.93
N PRO A 14 -1.04 27.39 5.22
CA PRO A 14 -1.32 26.00 5.59
C PRO A 14 -0.09 25.12 5.29
N MET A 15 0.14 24.10 6.12
CA MET A 15 1.22 23.15 5.94
C MET A 15 0.85 21.81 6.56
N VAL A 16 0.95 20.74 5.77
CA VAL A 16 0.86 19.34 6.20
C VAL A 16 1.93 18.57 5.44
N ASP A 17 2.78 17.85 6.18
CA ASP A 17 3.91 17.09 5.64
C ASP A 17 4.11 15.77 6.41
N GLU A 18 3.06 14.97 6.39
CA GLU A 18 2.96 13.65 6.99
C GLU A 18 2.20 12.69 6.07
N ASP A 19 2.34 11.38 6.28
CA ASP A 19 1.64 10.30 5.58
C ASP A 19 1.63 10.49 4.05
N ALA A 20 2.83 10.60 3.45
CA ALA A 20 2.96 10.83 2.02
C ALA A 20 2.35 9.71 1.16
N ASP A 21 2.16 8.51 1.71
CA ASP A 21 1.53 7.36 1.07
C ASP A 21 0.00 7.31 1.19
N ASN A 22 -0.64 8.19 1.98
CA ASN A 22 -2.09 8.23 2.13
C ASN A 22 -2.79 8.49 0.79
N GLY A 23 -3.52 7.48 0.30
CA GLY A 23 -4.22 7.53 -1.00
C GLY A 23 -3.31 7.46 -2.22
N VAL A 24 -2.00 7.24 -2.04
CA VAL A 24 -1.04 7.18 -3.15
C VAL A 24 -0.80 5.73 -3.52
N THR A 25 -1.20 5.35 -4.74
CA THR A 25 -1.15 3.97 -5.21
C THR A 25 -0.48 3.86 -6.58
N THR A 26 -0.26 2.63 -7.00
CA THR A 26 0.26 2.31 -8.34
C THR A 26 -0.74 2.68 -9.43
N TYR A 27 -2.03 2.82 -9.11
CA TYR A 27 -3.01 3.32 -10.07
C TYR A 27 -2.80 4.80 -10.38
N ASP A 28 -2.36 5.61 -9.42
CA ASP A 28 -1.96 7.00 -9.69
C ASP A 28 -0.80 7.05 -10.68
N LEU A 29 0.17 6.14 -10.55
CA LEU A 29 1.24 6.01 -11.54
C LEU A 29 0.72 5.64 -12.93
N VAL A 30 -0.30 4.77 -13.02
CA VAL A 30 -0.97 4.45 -14.30
C VAL A 30 -1.59 5.71 -14.92
N LEU A 31 -2.35 6.48 -14.14
CA LEU A 31 -3.00 7.71 -14.60
C LEU A 31 -1.98 8.75 -15.07
N ILE A 32 -0.90 8.96 -14.31
CA ILE A 32 0.20 9.85 -14.69
C ILE A 32 0.90 9.35 -15.97
N THR A 33 1.15 8.05 -16.09
CA THR A 33 1.75 7.44 -17.30
C THR A 33 0.89 7.73 -18.53
N ARG A 34 -0.43 7.53 -18.44
CA ARG A 34 -1.35 7.79 -19.55
C ARG A 34 -1.39 9.26 -19.94
N HIS A 35 -1.33 10.16 -18.96
CA HIS A 35 -1.27 11.59 -19.21
C HIS A 35 0.00 11.99 -19.96
N ILE A 36 1.17 11.50 -19.52
CA ILE A 36 2.46 11.77 -20.19
C ILE A 36 2.46 11.28 -21.63
N LEU A 37 1.81 10.14 -21.90
CA LEU A 37 1.72 9.54 -23.24
C LEU A 37 0.58 10.12 -24.11
N GLY A 38 -0.25 11.02 -23.57
CA GLY A 38 -1.36 11.65 -24.28
C GLY A 38 -2.55 10.72 -24.54
N GLY A 39 -2.72 9.67 -23.74
CA GLY A 39 -3.88 8.78 -23.80
C GLY A 39 -5.08 9.35 -23.05
N ASP A 40 -5.09 9.17 -21.72
CA ASP A 40 -6.07 9.76 -20.81
C ASP A 40 -5.38 10.93 -20.08
N LEU A 41 -5.94 12.15 -20.19
CA LEU A 41 -5.34 13.34 -19.59
C LEU A 41 -5.84 13.55 -18.16
N LEU A 42 -4.94 14.05 -17.30
CA LEU A 42 -5.33 14.69 -16.04
C LEU A 42 -6.06 15.99 -16.39
N ASP A 43 -7.38 16.03 -16.22
CA ASP A 43 -8.23 17.09 -16.74
C ASP A 43 -8.47 18.26 -15.75
N SER A 44 -7.83 18.21 -14.59
CA SER A 44 -7.93 19.23 -13.54
C SER A 44 -6.56 19.77 -13.14
N PRO A 45 -6.43 21.10 -12.88
CA PRO A 45 -5.18 21.68 -12.38
C PRO A 45 -4.73 21.04 -11.07
N TYR A 46 -5.65 20.61 -10.20
CA TYR A 46 -5.33 19.93 -8.95
C TYR A 46 -4.69 18.56 -9.17
N GLN A 47 -5.13 17.81 -10.18
CA GLN A 47 -4.51 16.53 -10.53
C GLN A 47 -3.09 16.71 -11.06
N MET A 48 -2.87 17.75 -11.88
CA MET A 48 -1.52 18.08 -12.37
C MET A 48 -0.60 18.52 -11.23
N ILE A 49 -1.11 19.27 -10.26
CA ILE A 49 -0.36 19.65 -9.04
C ILE A 49 -0.04 18.41 -8.20
N ALA A 50 -0.99 17.49 -8.03
CA ALA A 50 -0.77 16.23 -7.33
C ALA A 50 0.28 15.36 -8.04
N ALA A 51 0.29 15.35 -9.37
CA ALA A 51 1.22 14.59 -10.19
C ALA A 51 2.65 15.16 -10.21
N ASP A 52 2.85 16.46 -9.95
CA ASP A 52 4.16 17.14 -9.90
C ASP A 52 4.84 16.93 -8.54
N ALA A 53 5.22 15.68 -8.26
CA ALA A 53 5.76 15.26 -6.97
C ALA A 53 7.08 15.95 -6.60
N ASN A 54 7.92 16.26 -7.59
CA ASN A 54 9.19 16.94 -7.36
C ASN A 54 9.09 18.48 -7.38
N LYS A 55 7.87 19.03 -7.52
CA LYS A 55 7.59 20.48 -7.53
C LYS A 55 8.34 21.24 -8.65
N SER A 56 8.54 20.60 -9.80
CA SER A 56 9.24 21.18 -10.95
C SER A 56 8.35 22.13 -11.76
N GLY A 57 7.03 22.02 -11.64
CA GLY A 57 6.07 22.67 -12.51
C GLY A 57 5.79 21.93 -13.82
N THR A 58 6.17 20.65 -13.91
CA THR A 58 5.91 19.80 -15.08
C THR A 58 5.67 18.36 -14.65
N VAL A 59 4.68 17.68 -15.23
CA VAL A 59 4.43 16.26 -14.97
C VAL A 59 5.27 15.40 -15.91
N THR A 60 6.20 14.65 -15.34
CA THR A 60 7.17 13.84 -16.08
C THR A 60 7.39 12.46 -15.45
N THR A 61 8.21 11.63 -16.08
CA THR A 61 8.61 10.34 -15.49
C THR A 61 9.44 10.50 -14.21
N LEU A 62 10.05 11.67 -13.96
CA LEU A 62 10.77 11.91 -12.70
C LEU A 62 9.81 11.99 -11.51
N ASP A 63 8.61 12.52 -11.71
CA ASP A 63 7.58 12.57 -10.67
C ASP A 63 7.09 11.16 -10.33
N MET A 64 6.90 10.33 -11.36
CA MET A 64 6.56 8.92 -11.17
C MET A 64 7.62 8.17 -10.35
N VAL A 65 8.90 8.49 -10.54
CA VAL A 65 9.99 7.88 -9.74
C VAL A 65 9.86 8.26 -8.27
N ASP A 66 9.57 9.52 -7.96
CA ASP A 66 9.44 9.97 -6.57
C ASP A 66 8.16 9.43 -5.91
N ILE A 67 7.05 9.38 -6.63
CA ILE A 67 5.80 8.74 -6.17
C ILE A 67 6.01 7.25 -5.93
N ARG A 68 6.67 6.53 -6.86
CA ARG A 68 6.95 5.10 -6.67
C ARG A 68 7.82 4.85 -5.45
N LYS A 69 8.81 5.69 -5.16
CA LYS A 69 9.63 5.53 -3.94
C LYS A 69 8.81 5.63 -2.65
N VAL A 70 7.78 6.48 -2.62
CA VAL A 70 6.84 6.58 -1.50
C VAL A 70 6.00 5.30 -1.40
N ILE A 71 5.40 4.84 -2.51
CA ILE A 71 4.64 3.58 -2.56
C ILE A 71 5.49 2.39 -2.09
N LEU A 72 6.76 2.37 -2.47
CA LEU A 72 7.74 1.33 -2.12
C LEU A 72 8.36 1.52 -0.73
N GLN A 73 7.98 2.53 0.05
CA GLN A 73 8.56 2.80 1.37
C GLN A 73 10.10 2.94 1.34
N ILE A 74 10.62 3.45 0.22
CA ILE A 74 12.04 3.79 0.05
C ILE A 74 12.30 5.17 0.68
N VAL A 75 11.31 6.06 0.61
CA VAL A 75 11.30 7.36 1.27
C VAL A 75 9.95 7.56 1.95
N ASP A 76 9.95 8.18 3.12
CA ASP A 76 8.71 8.45 3.87
C ASP A 76 8.01 9.74 3.39
N ASN A 77 8.73 10.61 2.67
CA ASN A 77 8.25 11.91 2.17
C ASN A 77 8.93 12.30 0.84
N PHE A 78 8.34 13.27 0.13
CA PHE A 78 8.89 13.82 -1.11
C PHE A 78 10.09 14.74 -0.85
N PRO A 79 11.28 14.55 -1.47
CA PRO A 79 12.47 15.33 -1.13
C PRO A 79 12.39 16.84 -1.38
N ASN A 80 11.60 17.27 -2.38
CA ASN A 80 11.50 18.66 -2.83
C ASN A 80 10.08 19.24 -2.70
N ASN A 81 9.20 18.55 -1.97
CA ASN A 81 7.79 18.91 -1.85
C ASN A 81 7.26 18.51 -0.47
N THR A 82 6.08 18.99 -0.11
CA THR A 82 5.35 18.54 1.08
C THR A 82 4.34 17.46 0.69
N SER A 83 3.91 16.63 1.65
CA SER A 83 2.90 15.59 1.36
C SER A 83 1.55 16.16 0.90
N TRP A 84 1.24 17.40 1.29
CA TRP A 84 0.12 18.20 0.79
C TRP A 84 0.57 19.56 0.30
N ARG A 85 -0.02 20.03 -0.80
CA ARG A 85 0.01 21.43 -1.22
C ARG A 85 -1.36 22.06 -1.07
N PHE A 86 -1.40 23.38 -0.99
CA PHE A 86 -2.63 24.11 -0.74
C PHE A 86 -2.77 25.21 -1.77
N VAL A 87 -3.97 25.33 -2.31
CA VAL A 87 -4.36 26.39 -3.24
C VAL A 87 -5.42 27.22 -2.56
N ASP A 88 -5.29 28.55 -2.58
CA ASP A 88 -6.40 29.44 -2.18
C ASP A 88 -7.71 29.00 -2.84
N ALA A 89 -8.75 28.77 -2.05
CA ALA A 89 -10.02 28.24 -2.54
C ALA A 89 -10.72 29.16 -3.54
N ASP A 90 -10.46 30.46 -3.49
CA ASP A 90 -11.00 31.46 -4.42
C ASP A 90 -10.15 31.62 -5.69
N HIS A 91 -9.01 30.92 -5.80
CA HIS A 91 -8.15 30.99 -6.97
C HIS A 91 -8.80 30.39 -8.22
N VAL A 92 -8.88 31.19 -9.28
CA VAL A 92 -9.34 30.74 -10.60
C VAL A 92 -8.14 30.56 -11.53
N PHE A 93 -7.87 29.31 -11.91
CA PHE A 93 -6.83 28.99 -12.88
C PHE A 93 -7.17 29.52 -14.27
N ALA A 94 -6.38 30.49 -14.76
CA ALA A 94 -6.56 31.07 -16.09
C ALA A 94 -6.33 30.07 -17.22
N GLN A 95 -5.43 29.11 -17.01
CA GLN A 95 -5.21 27.97 -17.91
C GLN A 95 -5.30 26.67 -17.08
N PRO A 96 -6.49 26.05 -16.98
CA PRO A 96 -6.67 24.83 -16.18
C PRO A 96 -5.76 23.67 -16.60
N GLN A 97 -5.31 23.66 -17.86
CA GLN A 97 -4.39 22.67 -18.42
C GLN A 97 -2.90 22.98 -18.16
N ASN A 98 -2.61 24.10 -17.49
CA ASN A 98 -1.28 24.51 -17.08
C ASN A 98 -1.37 25.36 -15.80
N PRO A 99 -1.50 24.73 -14.61
CA PRO A 99 -1.66 25.43 -13.34
C PRO A 99 -0.47 26.32 -12.97
N TRP A 100 0.68 26.14 -13.61
CA TRP A 100 1.90 26.93 -13.38
C TRP A 100 1.99 28.17 -14.27
N SER A 101 1.02 28.37 -15.18
CA SER A 101 0.94 29.57 -16.00
C SER A 101 0.82 30.85 -15.15
N ASN A 102 1.32 31.98 -15.66
CA ASN A 102 1.21 33.30 -15.03
C ASN A 102 1.77 33.41 -13.60
N GLY A 103 2.80 32.62 -13.26
CA GLY A 103 3.43 32.65 -11.94
C GLY A 103 2.84 31.64 -10.94
N GLY A 104 1.97 30.75 -11.41
CA GLY A 104 1.39 29.68 -10.61
C GLY A 104 0.16 30.11 -9.83
N PHE A 105 -0.03 29.48 -8.68
CA PHE A 105 -1.19 29.66 -7.81
C PHE A 105 -0.74 30.08 -6.41
N PRO A 106 -1.57 30.86 -5.70
CA PRO A 106 -1.29 31.26 -4.32
C PRO A 106 -1.38 30.07 -3.37
N GLU A 107 -0.30 29.85 -2.62
CA GLU A 107 -0.24 28.86 -1.53
C GLU A 107 -0.39 29.52 -0.15
N VAL A 108 -0.59 30.84 -0.13
CA VAL A 108 -0.74 31.65 1.09
C VAL A 108 -1.77 32.74 0.85
N ILE A 109 -2.45 33.16 1.92
CA ILE A 109 -3.35 34.32 1.92
C ILE A 109 -2.71 35.44 2.73
N ASN A 110 -2.60 36.63 2.14
CA ASN A 110 -1.97 37.80 2.78
C ASN A 110 -3.02 38.86 3.13
N TYR A 111 -2.99 39.32 4.37
CA TYR A 111 -3.79 40.44 4.89
C TYR A 111 -2.88 41.64 5.11
N ASN A 112 -3.09 42.73 4.39
CA ASN A 112 -2.26 43.95 4.53
C ASN A 112 -2.81 44.96 5.54
N ASN A 113 -4.01 44.71 6.09
CA ASN A 113 -4.67 45.54 7.09
C ASN A 113 -5.87 44.78 7.67
N LEU A 114 -5.64 43.90 8.65
CA LEU A 114 -6.73 43.15 9.28
C LEU A 114 -7.60 44.10 10.10
N THR A 115 -8.84 44.32 9.67
CA THR A 115 -9.74 45.32 10.29
C THR A 115 -10.91 44.70 11.05
N ALA A 116 -11.18 43.42 10.84
CA ALA A 116 -12.19 42.63 11.50
C ALA A 116 -11.72 41.16 11.58
N ASP A 117 -12.43 40.35 12.37
CA ASP A 117 -12.24 38.90 12.35
C ASP A 117 -12.54 38.38 10.93
N ASP A 118 -11.59 37.62 10.37
CA ASP A 118 -11.74 36.99 9.07
C ASP A 118 -11.61 35.47 9.22
N LEU A 119 -12.63 34.76 8.78
CA LEU A 119 -12.71 33.29 8.81
C LEU A 119 -12.62 32.69 7.40
N ALA A 120 -12.42 33.51 6.36
CA ALA A 120 -12.44 33.08 4.96
C ALA A 120 -11.05 32.71 4.41
N ALA A 121 -10.12 32.30 5.27
CA ALA A 121 -8.82 31.78 4.84
C ALA A 121 -8.93 30.31 4.41
N ASP A 122 -9.72 30.06 3.36
CA ASP A 122 -10.03 28.72 2.88
C ASP A 122 -9.01 28.25 1.81
N PHE A 123 -8.64 26.98 1.89
CA PHE A 123 -7.71 26.36 0.95
C PHE A 123 -8.26 25.02 0.44
N VAL A 124 -7.99 24.73 -0.83
CA VAL A 124 -8.11 23.39 -1.40
C VAL A 124 -6.80 22.64 -1.16
N GLY A 125 -6.85 21.58 -0.35
CA GLY A 125 -5.73 20.67 -0.14
C GLY A 125 -5.56 19.72 -1.33
N VAL A 126 -4.33 19.57 -1.80
CA VAL A 126 -3.94 18.68 -2.89
C VAL A 126 -2.92 17.69 -2.34
N LYS A 127 -3.32 16.42 -2.22
CA LYS A 127 -2.42 15.35 -1.80
C LYS A 127 -1.43 15.07 -2.93
N ILE A 128 -0.13 15.23 -2.65
CA ILE A 128 0.90 14.95 -3.64
C ILE A 128 1.00 13.43 -3.85
N GLY A 129 1.04 13.02 -5.12
CA GLY A 129 1.03 11.63 -5.57
C GLY A 129 -0.36 11.02 -5.80
N ASP A 130 -1.42 11.58 -5.22
CA ASP A 130 -2.79 11.08 -5.32
C ASP A 130 -3.58 11.89 -6.37
N VAL A 131 -3.64 11.37 -7.59
CA VAL A 131 -4.27 12.08 -8.72
C VAL A 131 -5.72 11.67 -8.94
N ASN A 132 -6.17 10.59 -8.28
CA ASN A 132 -7.56 10.15 -8.29
C ASN A 132 -8.36 10.63 -7.05
N GLY A 133 -7.70 11.26 -6.08
CA GLY A 133 -8.34 11.88 -4.91
C GLY A 133 -8.82 10.86 -3.87
N THR A 134 -8.08 9.77 -3.69
CA THR A 134 -8.44 8.70 -2.74
C THR A 134 -7.88 8.90 -1.33
N ALA A 135 -7.04 9.91 -1.11
CA ALA A 135 -6.51 10.25 0.21
C ALA A 135 -7.61 10.63 1.20
N GLN A 136 -7.52 10.08 2.40
CA GLN A 136 -8.47 10.37 3.47
C GLN A 136 -7.94 11.50 4.36
N ALA A 137 -8.54 12.68 4.27
CA ALA A 137 -8.13 13.85 5.04
C ALA A 137 -8.57 13.82 6.52
N ASN A 138 -9.58 12.99 6.86
CA ASN A 138 -10.08 12.82 8.23
C ASN A 138 -10.47 11.36 8.47
N SER A 139 -10.08 10.80 9.62
CA SER A 139 -10.26 9.39 10.03
C SER A 139 -11.72 8.93 10.21
N GLN A 140 -12.72 9.68 9.72
CA GLN A 140 -14.14 9.42 9.95
C GLN A 140 -14.98 9.25 8.67
N ALA A 141 -14.38 9.20 7.48
CA ALA A 141 -15.10 8.89 6.26
C ALA A 141 -14.27 8.04 5.30
N GLY A 142 -14.74 6.83 5.03
CA GLY A 142 -14.11 5.92 4.08
C GLY A 142 -14.66 4.51 4.21
N ALA A 143 -15.95 4.32 3.91
CA ALA A 143 -16.40 3.02 3.45
C ALA A 143 -15.67 2.77 2.13
N GLU A 144 -14.54 2.07 2.17
CA GLU A 144 -13.91 1.57 0.97
C GLU A 144 -14.94 0.78 0.18
N ASP A 145 -15.09 1.10 -1.10
CA ASP A 145 -15.86 0.27 -2.02
C ASP A 145 -15.06 -1.03 -2.23
N ARG A 146 -15.30 -2.00 -1.34
CA ARG A 146 -14.49 -3.20 -1.13
C ARG A 146 -14.78 -4.34 -2.10
N ASN A 147 -15.29 -4.06 -3.28
CA ASN A 147 -15.65 -5.12 -4.21
C ASN A 147 -14.55 -5.28 -5.26
N ALA A 148 -13.45 -5.93 -4.86
CA ALA A 148 -12.56 -6.51 -5.85
C ALA A 148 -13.38 -7.48 -6.73
N THR A 149 -13.27 -7.35 -8.04
CA THR A 149 -14.08 -8.12 -9.00
C THR A 149 -13.38 -9.39 -9.50
N GLY A 150 -12.18 -9.66 -8.98
CA GLY A 150 -11.35 -10.81 -9.33
C GLY A 150 -10.00 -10.79 -8.58
N SER A 151 -9.04 -11.60 -9.05
CA SER A 151 -7.71 -11.65 -8.45
C SER A 151 -6.62 -11.82 -9.51
N LEU A 152 -5.51 -11.11 -9.33
CA LEU A 152 -4.22 -11.43 -9.94
C LEU A 152 -3.55 -12.53 -9.10
N LEU A 153 -3.35 -13.70 -9.70
CA LEU A 153 -2.72 -14.84 -9.05
C LEU A 153 -1.25 -14.95 -9.48
N LEU A 154 -0.35 -14.78 -8.51
CA LEU A 154 1.06 -15.06 -8.62
C LEU A 154 1.31 -16.52 -8.21
N GLN A 155 2.18 -17.21 -8.93
CA GLN A 155 2.49 -18.61 -8.72
C GLN A 155 3.98 -18.82 -8.48
N LEU A 156 4.28 -19.75 -7.58
CA LEU A 156 5.61 -20.31 -7.34
C LEU A 156 5.49 -21.84 -7.30
N ASP A 157 6.56 -22.56 -7.62
CA ASP A 157 6.61 -24.00 -7.33
C ASP A 157 6.92 -24.22 -5.85
N ASP A 158 6.06 -24.95 -5.15
CA ASP A 158 6.36 -25.35 -3.77
C ASP A 158 7.50 -26.34 -3.72
N ARG A 159 8.37 -26.20 -2.72
CA ARG A 159 9.55 -27.06 -2.54
C ARG A 159 10.08 -27.02 -1.12
N GLU A 160 10.73 -28.11 -0.73
CA GLU A 160 11.52 -28.18 0.49
C GLU A 160 12.85 -27.46 0.29
N LEU A 161 13.13 -26.49 1.15
CA LEU A 161 14.38 -25.76 1.19
C LEU A 161 15.34 -26.42 2.18
N GLN A 162 16.63 -26.36 1.87
CA GLN A 162 17.71 -26.86 2.71
C GLN A 162 18.60 -25.71 3.16
N ALA A 163 18.93 -25.69 4.46
CA ALA A 163 19.77 -24.66 5.04
C ALA A 163 21.12 -24.53 4.31
N GLY A 164 21.51 -23.28 4.04
CA GLY A 164 22.72 -22.89 3.33
C GLY A 164 22.60 -22.88 1.81
N GLN A 165 21.53 -23.42 1.21
CA GLN A 165 21.32 -23.39 -0.24
C GLN A 165 20.69 -22.08 -0.70
N THR A 166 21.01 -21.70 -1.93
CA THR A 166 20.43 -20.55 -2.63
C THR A 166 19.42 -21.02 -3.65
N TYR A 167 18.27 -20.35 -3.70
CA TYR A 167 17.16 -20.65 -4.60
C TYR A 167 16.76 -19.38 -5.35
N GLU A 168 16.67 -19.50 -6.66
CA GLU A 168 15.96 -18.52 -7.49
C GLU A 168 14.49 -18.91 -7.53
N LEU A 169 13.64 -18.02 -7.05
CA LEU A 169 12.20 -18.17 -7.01
C LEU A 169 11.60 -17.30 -8.11
N THR A 170 11.20 -17.92 -9.22
CA THR A 170 10.59 -17.24 -10.36
C THR A 170 9.09 -17.16 -10.17
N PHE A 171 8.57 -15.95 -9.95
CA PHE A 171 7.15 -15.68 -9.81
C PHE A 171 6.52 -15.63 -11.20
N THR A 172 5.50 -16.45 -11.43
CA THR A 172 4.74 -16.47 -12.69
C THR A 172 3.31 -16.01 -12.48
N ALA A 173 2.66 -15.56 -13.54
CA ALA A 173 1.25 -15.20 -13.52
C ALA A 173 0.35 -16.36 -13.94
N ARG A 174 -0.88 -16.38 -13.41
CA ARG A 174 -2.01 -16.94 -14.15
C ARG A 174 -2.52 -16.00 -15.23
N GLU A 175 -3.33 -16.53 -16.13
CA GLU A 175 -4.03 -15.71 -17.12
C GLU A 175 -4.81 -14.57 -16.45
N ALA A 176 -4.43 -13.34 -16.78
CA ALA A 176 -5.02 -12.12 -16.23
C ALA A 176 -4.79 -10.95 -17.20
N ALA A 177 -5.64 -9.92 -17.11
CA ALA A 177 -5.41 -8.65 -17.80
C ALA A 177 -5.13 -7.58 -16.75
N VAL A 178 -3.98 -6.93 -16.81
CA VAL A 178 -3.56 -5.94 -15.80
C VAL A 178 -2.89 -4.72 -16.44
N ILE A 179 -3.07 -3.54 -15.83
CA ILE A 179 -2.35 -2.29 -16.16
C ILE A 179 -1.34 -1.92 -15.09
N GLY A 180 -1.48 -2.48 -13.89
CA GLY A 180 -0.54 -2.30 -12.79
C GLY A 180 -0.95 -3.12 -11.59
N TYR A 181 -0.02 -3.30 -10.66
CA TYR A 181 -0.23 -3.98 -9.39
C TYR A 181 0.76 -3.50 -8.35
N GLN A 182 0.37 -3.68 -7.09
CA GLN A 182 1.20 -3.47 -5.93
C GLN A 182 0.85 -4.45 -4.83
N PHE A 183 1.81 -4.71 -3.95
CA PHE A 183 1.62 -5.55 -2.78
C PHE A 183 2.85 -5.50 -1.86
N THR A 184 2.68 -5.98 -0.64
CA THR A 184 3.79 -6.36 0.23
C THR A 184 4.00 -7.88 0.14
N LEU A 185 5.16 -8.32 -0.36
CA LEU A 185 5.60 -9.71 -0.24
C LEU A 185 6.38 -9.84 1.06
N ASN A 186 5.87 -10.68 1.96
CA ASN A 186 6.51 -10.94 3.22
C ASN A 186 7.25 -12.27 3.19
N PHE A 187 8.30 -12.37 3.99
CA PHE A 187 9.09 -13.57 4.18
C PHE A 187 9.55 -13.76 5.62
N ASP A 188 9.73 -15.01 6.03
CA ASP A 188 10.29 -15.35 7.34
C ASP A 188 11.81 -15.08 7.36
N THR A 189 12.24 -14.06 8.11
CA THR A 189 13.65 -13.65 8.21
C THR A 189 14.53 -14.62 8.98
N GLU A 190 13.95 -15.51 9.80
CA GLU A 190 14.69 -16.59 10.48
C GLU A 190 15.03 -17.71 9.49
N ALA A 191 14.22 -17.90 8.45
CA ALA A 191 14.38 -18.97 7.47
C ALA A 191 14.96 -18.53 6.13
N LEU A 192 14.83 -17.26 5.75
CA LEU A 192 15.23 -16.73 4.44
C LEU A 192 16.05 -15.44 4.54
N GLU A 193 16.93 -15.25 3.55
CA GLU A 193 17.64 -13.99 3.28
C GLU A 193 17.51 -13.66 1.80
N LEU A 194 17.00 -12.48 1.46
CA LEU A 194 17.02 -12.03 0.07
C LEU A 194 18.47 -11.66 -0.30
N LEU A 195 18.95 -12.22 -1.41
CA LEU A 195 20.26 -11.94 -1.96
C LEU A 195 20.21 -11.05 -3.20
N ASP A 196 19.22 -11.26 -4.08
CA ASP A 196 19.15 -10.55 -5.35
C ASP A 196 17.72 -10.52 -5.94
N VAL A 197 17.50 -9.60 -6.88
CA VAL A 197 16.29 -9.52 -7.71
C VAL A 197 16.67 -9.88 -9.14
N VAL A 198 15.94 -10.81 -9.73
CA VAL A 198 16.08 -11.20 -11.14
C VAL A 198 15.02 -10.48 -11.96
N ASP A 199 15.47 -9.69 -12.93
CA ASP A 199 14.59 -8.95 -13.82
C ASP A 199 13.71 -9.88 -14.67
N GLY A 200 12.43 -9.54 -14.74
CA GLY A 200 11.46 -10.13 -15.66
C GLY A 200 10.60 -9.04 -16.29
N LEU A 201 9.28 -9.19 -16.17
CA LEU A 201 8.34 -8.11 -16.43
C LEU A 201 8.52 -6.93 -15.46
N ALA A 202 8.72 -7.23 -14.18
CA ALA A 202 9.17 -6.30 -13.15
C ALA A 202 10.68 -6.45 -12.95
N ASN A 203 11.36 -5.34 -12.67
CA ASN A 203 12.79 -5.28 -12.44
C ASN A 203 13.09 -4.70 -11.05
N ALA A 204 14.37 -4.58 -10.70
CA ALA A 204 14.79 -4.05 -9.40
C ALA A 204 14.17 -2.69 -9.00
N GLU A 205 13.81 -1.82 -9.95
CA GLU A 205 13.17 -0.52 -9.66
C GLU A 205 11.70 -0.63 -9.22
N ASN A 206 11.10 -1.82 -9.38
CA ASN A 206 9.73 -2.11 -8.94
C ASN A 206 9.65 -2.60 -7.50
N PHE A 207 10.78 -2.74 -6.79
CA PHE A 207 10.82 -3.30 -5.44
C PHE A 207 11.43 -2.35 -4.41
N GLY A 208 10.80 -2.24 -3.26
CA GLY A 208 11.36 -1.58 -2.08
C GLY A 208 12.02 -2.60 -1.17
N LEU A 209 13.33 -2.43 -0.95
CA LEU A 209 14.17 -3.37 -0.20
C LEU A 209 14.65 -2.78 1.14
N THR A 210 14.11 -1.65 1.57
CA THR A 210 14.43 -1.00 2.86
C THR A 210 13.88 -1.74 4.07
N LEU A 211 12.92 -2.65 3.85
CA LEU A 211 12.18 -3.38 4.89
C LEU A 211 12.60 -4.86 5.04
N LEU A 212 13.73 -5.27 4.44
CA LEU A 212 14.19 -6.66 4.48
C LEU A 212 14.41 -7.21 5.90
N GLU A 213 14.92 -6.39 6.83
CA GLU A 213 15.08 -6.80 8.23
C GLU A 213 13.73 -7.09 8.93
N GLN A 214 12.65 -6.52 8.39
CA GLN A 214 11.28 -6.68 8.89
C GLN A 214 10.53 -7.80 8.14
N GLY A 215 11.22 -8.52 7.23
CA GLY A 215 10.67 -9.60 6.44
C GLY A 215 9.70 -9.13 5.36
N ALA A 216 9.90 -7.95 4.79
CA ALA A 216 8.99 -7.37 3.81
C ALA A 216 9.73 -6.80 2.58
N ILE A 217 9.12 -7.00 1.42
CA ILE A 217 9.48 -6.43 0.12
C ILE A 217 8.21 -5.77 -0.42
N THR A 218 8.23 -4.46 -0.59
CA THR A 218 7.13 -3.73 -1.24
C THR A 218 7.30 -3.80 -2.75
N THR A 219 6.19 -3.86 -3.48
CA THR A 219 6.19 -4.02 -4.94
C THR A 219 5.25 -3.01 -5.57
N SER A 220 5.67 -2.38 -6.67
CA SER A 220 4.86 -1.48 -7.49
C SER A 220 5.29 -1.60 -8.95
N TRP A 221 4.38 -2.07 -9.79
CA TRP A 221 4.60 -2.24 -11.21
C TRP A 221 3.41 -1.70 -12.01
N ASN A 222 3.68 -0.99 -13.10
CA ASN A 222 2.64 -0.43 -13.96
C ASN A 222 3.07 -0.30 -15.42
N GLU A 223 2.08 -0.25 -16.31
CA GLU A 223 2.18 0.01 -17.74
C GLU A 223 1.19 1.10 -18.16
N ALA A 224 1.35 1.63 -19.36
CA ALA A 224 0.43 2.62 -19.93
C ALA A 224 -0.93 2.00 -20.35
N SER A 225 -0.88 0.77 -20.82
CA SER A 225 -1.99 0.05 -21.44
C SER A 225 -2.14 -1.34 -20.86
N VAL A 226 -3.35 -1.89 -20.95
CA VAL A 226 -3.66 -3.23 -20.44
C VAL A 226 -2.75 -4.26 -21.07
N ARG A 227 -2.08 -5.03 -20.22
CA ARG A 227 -1.28 -6.19 -20.60
C ARG A 227 -2.06 -7.45 -20.29
N SER A 228 -2.19 -8.34 -21.27
CA SER A 228 -2.66 -9.70 -21.06
C SER A 228 -1.48 -10.59 -20.66
N LEU A 229 -1.49 -11.06 -19.42
CA LEU A 229 -0.56 -12.06 -18.90
C LEU A 229 -1.04 -13.46 -19.26
N ARG A 230 -0.13 -14.32 -19.68
CA ARG A 230 -0.41 -15.74 -19.97
C ARG A 230 -0.16 -16.61 -18.75
N GLU A 231 -0.83 -17.76 -18.69
CA GLU A 231 -0.51 -18.79 -17.69
C GLU A 231 0.98 -19.17 -17.77
N GLY A 232 1.68 -19.09 -16.65
CA GLY A 232 3.10 -19.37 -16.55
C GLY A 232 4.02 -18.27 -17.07
N GLU A 233 3.50 -17.09 -17.42
CA GLU A 233 4.34 -15.96 -17.82
C GLU A 233 5.19 -15.48 -16.64
N GLU A 234 6.51 -15.45 -16.81
CA GLU A 234 7.45 -14.99 -15.79
C GLU A 234 7.31 -13.49 -15.56
N LEU A 235 7.08 -13.12 -14.29
CA LEU A 235 6.91 -11.73 -13.89
C LEU A 235 8.19 -11.15 -13.32
N PHE A 236 8.87 -11.86 -12.45
CA PHE A 236 10.15 -11.49 -11.85
C PHE A 236 10.72 -12.69 -11.09
N GLY A 237 11.99 -12.64 -10.72
CA GLY A 237 12.60 -13.62 -9.83
C GLY A 237 13.16 -12.97 -8.57
N LEU A 238 13.20 -13.73 -7.48
CA LEU A 238 13.88 -13.35 -6.24
C LEU A 238 14.86 -14.45 -5.84
N VAL A 239 16.11 -14.09 -5.56
CA VAL A 239 17.13 -15.03 -5.11
C VAL A 239 17.18 -15.01 -3.60
N PHE A 240 16.83 -16.12 -2.96
CA PHE A 240 16.90 -16.29 -1.52
C PHE A 240 17.96 -17.31 -1.11
N GLN A 241 18.68 -17.04 -0.02
CA GLN A 241 19.37 -18.07 0.74
C GLN A 241 18.47 -18.61 1.85
N ALA A 242 18.35 -19.94 1.94
CA ALA A 242 17.68 -20.60 3.06
C ALA A 242 18.64 -20.68 4.27
N LYS A 243 18.18 -20.22 5.43
CA LYS A 243 18.89 -20.29 6.73
C LYS A 243 18.53 -21.54 7.53
N SER A 244 17.37 -22.14 7.24
CA SER A 244 16.86 -23.35 7.88
C SER A 244 16.14 -24.24 6.87
N ASP A 245 16.02 -25.53 7.20
CA ASP A 245 15.18 -26.46 6.42
C ASP A 245 13.69 -26.11 6.63
N ALA A 246 12.93 -25.94 5.55
CA ALA A 246 11.52 -25.59 5.60
C ALA A 246 10.82 -25.73 4.23
N THR A 247 9.50 -25.92 4.24
CA THR A 247 8.66 -25.84 3.03
C THR A 247 8.43 -24.38 2.62
N LEU A 248 8.69 -24.04 1.36
CA LEU A 248 8.62 -22.68 0.84
C LEU A 248 7.25 -22.00 1.07
N SER A 249 6.14 -22.74 0.89
CA SER A 249 4.78 -22.22 1.08
C SER A 249 4.50 -21.69 2.49
N ASN A 250 5.31 -22.07 3.49
CA ASN A 250 5.16 -21.57 4.86
C ASN A 250 5.95 -20.28 5.12
N LEU A 251 6.83 -19.91 4.20
CA LEU A 251 7.83 -18.87 4.39
C LEU A 251 7.52 -17.57 3.67
N LEU A 252 6.64 -17.58 2.65
CA LEU A 252 6.27 -16.41 1.86
C LEU A 252 4.76 -16.19 1.85
N TRP A 253 4.31 -14.94 1.98
CA TRP A 253 2.90 -14.57 1.83
C TRP A 253 2.75 -13.12 1.36
N ILE A 254 1.61 -12.80 0.74
CA ILE A 254 1.27 -11.44 0.32
C ILE A 254 0.31 -10.82 1.31
N ASP A 255 0.53 -9.54 1.60
CA ASP A 255 -0.40 -8.73 2.37
C ASP A 255 -0.33 -7.23 2.06
N SER A 256 -1.12 -6.45 2.82
CA SER A 256 -1.24 -4.99 2.70
C SER A 256 -0.54 -4.23 3.84
N ARG A 257 0.48 -4.82 4.48
CA ARG A 257 1.09 -4.23 5.69
C ARG A 257 1.73 -2.86 5.45
N TYR A 258 2.37 -2.68 4.29
CA TYR A 258 3.08 -1.45 3.93
C TYR A 258 2.54 -0.84 2.64
N THR A 259 2.45 -1.67 1.60
CA THR A 259 1.83 -1.31 0.32
C THR A 259 0.62 -2.21 0.12
N ALA A 260 -0.53 -1.63 -0.19
CA ALA A 260 -1.77 -2.38 -0.36
C ALA A 260 -1.63 -3.47 -1.43
N ALA A 261 -2.16 -4.67 -1.16
CA ALA A 261 -2.19 -5.77 -2.11
C ALA A 261 -3.38 -5.62 -3.07
N GLU A 262 -3.14 -4.97 -4.21
CA GLU A 262 -4.15 -4.68 -5.21
C GLU A 262 -3.55 -4.63 -6.62
N ALA A 263 -4.33 -5.07 -7.59
CA ALA A 263 -4.02 -4.98 -9.00
C ALA A 263 -5.17 -4.29 -9.74
N TYR A 264 -4.89 -3.81 -10.94
CA TYR A 264 -5.80 -3.00 -11.73
C TYR A 264 -5.98 -3.65 -13.09
N GLY A 265 -7.23 -3.95 -13.45
CA GLY A 265 -7.58 -4.67 -14.65
C GLY A 265 -7.82 -3.80 -15.87
N ALA A 266 -8.56 -4.33 -16.85
CA ALA A 266 -8.70 -3.71 -18.17
C ALA A 266 -9.57 -2.44 -18.16
N ASP A 267 -10.63 -2.46 -17.35
CA ASP A 267 -11.61 -1.40 -17.19
C ASP A 267 -11.32 -0.56 -15.93
N SER A 268 -10.08 -0.61 -15.44
CA SER A 268 -9.64 -0.02 -14.16
C SER A 268 -10.35 -0.61 -12.93
N GLU A 269 -10.91 -1.81 -13.06
CA GLU A 269 -11.44 -2.56 -11.95
C GLU A 269 -10.32 -2.99 -11.00
N ARG A 270 -10.60 -2.97 -9.70
CA ARG A 270 -9.65 -3.44 -8.69
C ARG A 270 -9.73 -4.96 -8.57
N LEU A 271 -8.56 -5.60 -8.55
CA LEU A 271 -8.36 -7.02 -8.35
C LEU A 271 -7.56 -7.23 -7.06
N ASP A 272 -7.83 -8.30 -6.33
CA ASP A 272 -6.95 -8.72 -5.24
C ASP A 272 -5.63 -9.27 -5.80
N VAL A 273 -4.55 -9.23 -5.02
CA VAL A 273 -3.30 -9.93 -5.36
C VAL A 273 -3.11 -11.10 -4.43
N GLN A 274 -2.86 -12.28 -4.98
CA GLN A 274 -2.64 -13.49 -4.19
C GLN A 274 -1.40 -14.24 -4.65
N LEU A 275 -0.73 -14.91 -3.71
CA LEU A 275 0.36 -15.83 -3.98
C LEU A 275 -0.10 -17.27 -3.76
N THR A 276 0.21 -18.14 -4.72
CA THR A 276 -0.14 -19.56 -4.70
C THR A 276 1.08 -20.42 -4.99
N PHE A 277 1.06 -21.67 -4.53
CA PHE A 277 2.18 -22.60 -4.69
C PHE A 277 1.75 -23.88 -5.45
N GLY A 278 2.51 -24.27 -6.47
CA GLY A 278 2.32 -25.45 -7.33
C GLY A 278 1.28 -25.28 -8.45
N GLU A 279 1.06 -26.36 -9.24
CA GLU A 279 0.08 -26.43 -10.34
C GLU A 279 -1.39 -26.41 -9.89
N VAL A 280 -1.68 -26.13 -8.63
CA VAL A 280 -3.01 -26.39 -8.09
C VAL A 280 -4.02 -25.42 -8.73
N LEU A 281 -4.92 -25.96 -9.55
CA LEU A 281 -6.24 -25.41 -9.93
C LEU A 281 -7.14 -25.14 -8.70
N ALA A 282 -6.58 -24.84 -7.54
CA ALA A 282 -7.31 -24.63 -6.32
C ALA A 282 -7.84 -23.21 -6.32
N THR A 283 -9.16 -23.10 -6.28
CA THR A 283 -9.83 -22.10 -5.44
C THR A 283 -8.96 -21.83 -4.21
N PRO A 284 -8.52 -20.58 -3.98
CA PRO A 284 -7.56 -20.33 -2.93
C PRO A 284 -8.14 -20.83 -1.60
N GLN A 285 -7.33 -21.56 -0.84
CA GLN A 285 -7.81 -22.32 0.31
C GLN A 285 -7.79 -21.44 1.56
N PHE A 286 -8.66 -21.78 2.52
CA PHE A 286 -8.62 -21.18 3.85
C PHE A 286 -7.20 -21.20 4.41
N ALA A 287 -6.69 -20.04 4.82
CA ALA A 287 -5.36 -19.90 5.37
C ALA A 287 -5.35 -18.90 6.53
N LEU A 288 -4.58 -19.20 7.58
CA LEU A 288 -4.21 -18.26 8.64
C LEU A 288 -2.70 -18.03 8.56
N TYR A 289 -2.29 -16.78 8.43
CA TYR A 289 -0.88 -16.39 8.24
C TYR A 289 -0.22 -16.02 9.56
N GLN A 290 1.12 -16.01 9.57
CA GLN A 290 1.87 -15.58 10.73
C GLN A 290 1.63 -14.09 10.98
N ASN A 291 1.48 -13.70 12.24
CA ASN A 291 1.34 -12.30 12.59
C ASN A 291 2.65 -11.55 12.31
N THR A 292 2.56 -10.28 11.91
CA THR A 292 3.77 -9.50 11.57
C THR A 292 3.68 -8.09 12.16
N PRO A 293 4.70 -7.64 12.91
CA PRO A 293 5.90 -8.39 13.30
C PRO A 293 5.59 -9.50 14.32
N ASN A 294 6.47 -10.50 14.41
CA ASN A 294 6.50 -11.47 15.50
C ASN A 294 7.97 -11.82 15.85
N PRO A 295 8.47 -11.51 17.06
CA PRO A 295 7.77 -10.86 18.17
C PRO A 295 7.37 -9.40 17.86
N PHE A 296 6.29 -8.91 18.48
CA PHE A 296 5.87 -7.50 18.36
C PHE A 296 6.03 -6.73 19.67
N ARG A 297 6.00 -5.39 19.60
CA ARG A 297 6.09 -4.49 20.75
C ARG A 297 4.81 -3.66 20.97
N GLN A 298 4.38 -2.88 19.97
CA GLN A 298 3.22 -2.00 20.08
C GLN A 298 1.99 -2.56 19.35
N GLN A 299 2.19 -3.06 18.13
CA GLN A 299 1.10 -3.61 17.32
C GLN A 299 1.63 -4.75 16.43
N THR A 300 0.72 -5.64 16.04
CA THR A 300 0.95 -6.69 15.04
C THR A 300 -0.29 -6.85 14.16
N VAL A 301 -0.09 -7.39 12.96
CA VAL A 301 -1.17 -7.66 12.01
C VAL A 301 -1.27 -9.16 11.79
N ILE A 302 -2.46 -9.72 11.93
CA ILE A 302 -2.78 -11.12 11.65
C ILE A 302 -3.55 -11.18 10.34
N GLY A 303 -2.92 -11.77 9.31
CA GLY A 303 -3.56 -12.02 8.02
C GLY A 303 -4.30 -13.35 7.98
N PHE A 304 -5.39 -13.43 7.21
CA PHE A 304 -6.04 -14.68 6.85
C PHE A 304 -6.77 -14.60 5.52
N TYR A 305 -6.99 -15.74 4.87
CA TYR A 305 -7.74 -15.85 3.63
C TYR A 305 -9.00 -16.69 3.83
N LEU A 306 -10.13 -16.22 3.29
CA LEU A 306 -11.40 -16.96 3.26
C LEU A 306 -11.79 -17.36 1.82
N PRO A 307 -12.01 -18.66 1.55
CA PRO A 307 -12.43 -19.15 0.23
C PRO A 307 -13.86 -18.75 -0.12
N GLU A 308 -14.69 -18.48 0.88
CA GLU A 308 -16.10 -18.10 0.73
C GLU A 308 -16.42 -17.00 1.73
N ALA A 309 -17.35 -16.11 1.37
CA ALA A 309 -17.83 -15.09 2.28
C ALA A 309 -18.59 -15.71 3.45
N GLY A 310 -18.41 -15.18 4.66
CA GLY A 310 -19.13 -15.61 5.84
C GLY A 310 -18.50 -15.14 7.14
N GLN A 311 -19.03 -15.66 8.24
CA GLN A 311 -18.58 -15.31 9.58
C GLN A 311 -17.23 -15.94 9.89
N ALA A 312 -16.29 -15.14 10.37
CA ALA A 312 -15.02 -15.62 10.93
C ALA A 312 -14.83 -15.10 12.36
N SER A 313 -14.22 -15.94 13.20
CA SER A 313 -13.91 -15.64 14.60
C SER A 313 -12.45 -15.92 14.90
N LEU A 314 -11.71 -14.88 15.27
CA LEU A 314 -10.34 -14.96 15.76
C LEU A 314 -10.32 -14.97 17.29
N THR A 315 -9.85 -16.06 17.88
CA THR A 315 -9.71 -16.24 19.33
C THR A 315 -8.24 -16.21 19.72
N ILE A 316 -7.87 -15.36 20.67
CA ILE A 316 -6.50 -15.24 21.20
C ILE A 316 -6.46 -15.80 22.62
N THR A 317 -5.51 -16.68 22.89
CA THR A 317 -5.29 -17.33 24.21
C THR A 317 -3.87 -17.12 24.70
N ASP A 318 -3.69 -16.99 26.01
CA ASP A 318 -2.35 -16.98 26.63
C ASP A 318 -1.73 -18.38 26.71
N ALA A 319 -0.48 -18.45 27.19
CA ALA A 319 0.26 -19.72 27.34
C ALA A 319 -0.40 -20.73 28.30
N THR A 320 -1.35 -20.30 29.14
CA THR A 320 -2.13 -21.19 30.02
C THR A 320 -3.41 -21.71 29.37
N GLY A 321 -3.71 -21.28 28.14
CA GLY A 321 -4.93 -21.59 27.41
C GLY A 321 -6.12 -20.71 27.79
N LYS A 322 -5.92 -19.65 28.59
CA LYS A 322 -6.98 -18.71 28.93
C LYS A 322 -7.26 -17.80 27.74
N VAL A 323 -8.52 -17.69 27.36
CA VAL A 323 -8.98 -16.75 26.32
C VAL A 323 -8.77 -15.32 26.81
N VAL A 324 -8.06 -14.54 26.00
CA VAL A 324 -7.73 -13.13 26.23
C VAL A 324 -8.62 -12.23 25.42
N LYS A 325 -8.81 -12.53 24.13
CA LYS A 325 -9.58 -11.70 23.19
C LYS A 325 -10.28 -12.57 22.15
N VAL A 326 -11.48 -12.16 21.75
CA VAL A 326 -12.23 -12.77 20.65
C VAL A 326 -12.70 -11.64 19.73
N ILE A 327 -12.47 -11.81 18.43
CA ILE A 327 -12.88 -10.87 17.40
C ILE A 327 -13.72 -11.66 16.41
N THR A 328 -14.97 -11.25 16.20
CA THR A 328 -15.90 -11.93 15.29
C THR A 328 -16.46 -10.91 14.31
N GLY A 329 -16.54 -11.28 13.03
CA GLY A 329 -17.06 -10.42 11.98
C GLY A 329 -17.57 -11.23 10.78
N GLU A 330 -18.35 -10.56 9.93
CA GLU A 330 -18.68 -11.05 8.59
C GLU A 330 -17.62 -10.55 7.61
N TYR A 331 -17.08 -11.45 6.80
CA TYR A 331 -16.02 -11.16 5.85
C TYR A 331 -16.43 -11.64 4.46
N SER A 332 -16.02 -10.91 3.42
CA SER A 332 -16.13 -11.39 2.04
C SER A 332 -15.17 -12.57 1.81
N SER A 333 -15.32 -13.27 0.68
CA SER A 333 -14.22 -14.11 0.20
C SER A 333 -13.02 -13.21 -0.10
N GLY A 334 -11.80 -13.71 0.09
CA GLY A 334 -10.57 -12.96 -0.12
C GLY A 334 -9.68 -12.92 1.12
N TYR A 335 -8.63 -12.10 1.02
CA TYR A 335 -7.67 -11.87 2.10
C TYR A 335 -8.16 -10.77 3.04
N HIS A 336 -7.94 -10.97 4.34
CA HIS A 336 -8.36 -10.07 5.41
C HIS A 336 -7.25 -9.94 6.45
N GLN A 337 -7.28 -8.83 7.18
CA GLN A 337 -6.34 -8.56 8.25
C GLN A 337 -7.04 -8.10 9.52
N ILE A 338 -6.49 -8.51 10.65
CA ILE A 338 -6.87 -8.03 11.98
C ILE A 338 -5.63 -7.45 12.64
N ARG A 339 -5.71 -6.18 13.02
CA ARG A 339 -4.68 -5.50 13.81
C ARG A 339 -4.89 -5.78 15.30
N ILE A 340 -3.82 -6.11 16.01
CA ILE A 340 -3.78 -6.31 17.46
C ILE A 340 -2.80 -5.32 18.07
N ASN A 341 -3.25 -4.58 19.08
CA ASN A 341 -2.39 -3.68 19.87
C ASN A 341 -1.94 -4.34 21.18
N ASP A 342 -0.78 -3.93 21.68
CA ASP A 342 -0.18 -4.37 22.93
C ASP A 342 -1.10 -4.18 24.16
N LEU A 343 -1.90 -3.12 24.18
CA LEU A 343 -2.87 -2.86 25.23
C LEU A 343 -4.02 -3.88 25.29
N GLU A 344 -4.17 -4.72 24.26
CA GLU A 344 -5.30 -5.64 24.12
C GLU A 344 -4.98 -7.08 24.55
N VAL A 345 -3.70 -7.40 24.76
CA VAL A 345 -3.23 -8.77 25.08
C VAL A 345 -2.05 -8.73 26.07
N PRO A 346 -1.86 -9.76 26.93
CA PRO A 346 -0.75 -9.77 27.88
C PRO A 346 0.59 -10.04 27.19
N THR A 347 1.68 -9.49 27.74
CA THR A 347 3.05 -9.81 27.31
C THR A 347 3.34 -11.30 27.41
N GLY A 348 4.09 -11.83 26.45
CA GLY A 348 4.58 -13.20 26.44
C GLY A 348 4.10 -13.99 25.24
N VAL A 349 4.12 -15.31 25.38
CA VAL A 349 3.67 -16.24 24.33
C VAL A 349 2.15 -16.30 24.33
N LEU A 350 1.57 -16.08 23.15
CA LEU A 350 0.14 -16.14 22.87
C LEU A 350 -0.10 -17.10 21.69
N TYR A 351 -1.31 -17.63 21.62
CA TYR A 351 -1.80 -18.39 20.47
C TYR A 351 -3.04 -17.71 19.94
N TYR A 352 -3.22 -17.71 18.62
CA TYR A 352 -4.42 -17.21 17.97
C TYR A 352 -4.98 -18.27 17.03
N GLN A 353 -6.28 -18.45 17.08
CA GLN A 353 -7.02 -19.43 16.32
C GLN A 353 -8.10 -18.72 15.52
N LEU A 354 -8.12 -18.95 14.22
CA LEU A 354 -9.19 -18.48 13.34
C LEU A 354 -10.15 -19.63 13.05
N GLN A 355 -11.43 -19.38 13.20
CA GLN A 355 -12.52 -20.29 12.83
C GLN A 355 -13.48 -19.61 11.86
N SER A 356 -13.83 -20.28 10.76
CA SER A 356 -14.85 -19.82 9.81
C SER A 356 -15.53 -21.04 9.18
N GLY A 357 -16.84 -21.20 9.39
CA GLY A 357 -17.57 -22.41 8.99
C GLY A 357 -16.92 -23.69 9.52
N ASN A 358 -16.48 -24.56 8.61
CA ASN A 358 -15.79 -25.82 8.93
C ASN A 358 -14.25 -25.68 9.04
N TYR A 359 -13.71 -24.49 8.78
CA TYR A 359 -12.28 -24.25 8.78
C TYR A 359 -11.78 -23.81 10.15
N THR A 360 -10.57 -24.26 10.49
CA THR A 360 -9.87 -23.86 11.71
C THR A 360 -8.37 -23.91 11.48
N ALA A 361 -7.65 -22.86 11.88
CA ALA A 361 -6.19 -22.84 11.93
C ALA A 361 -5.72 -22.09 13.18
N THR A 362 -4.56 -22.48 13.69
CA THR A 362 -3.95 -21.89 14.90
C THR A 362 -2.49 -21.57 14.64
N ARG A 363 -2.04 -20.41 15.12
CA ARG A 363 -0.64 -19.99 15.11
C ARG A 363 -0.24 -19.35 16.43
N LYS A 364 1.06 -19.11 16.60
CA LYS A 364 1.69 -18.57 17.81
C LYS A 364 2.24 -17.17 17.54
N MET A 365 2.01 -16.25 18.47
CA MET A 365 2.61 -14.92 18.50
C MET A 365 3.31 -14.64 19.83
N VAL A 366 4.22 -13.66 19.83
CA VAL A 366 4.97 -13.23 21.02
C VAL A 366 4.91 -11.72 21.15
N LEU A 367 4.34 -11.23 22.25
CA LEU A 367 4.43 -9.81 22.64
C LEU A 367 5.63 -9.62 23.56
N MET A 368 6.52 -8.69 23.22
CA MET A 368 7.65 -8.27 24.06
C MET A 368 7.28 -7.03 24.88
N ASN A 369 7.90 -6.91 26.07
CA ASN A 369 7.85 -5.70 26.88
C ASN A 369 8.67 -4.55 26.28
#